data_AF-A0A2A4LPC3-F1
#
_entry.id   AF-A0A2A4LPC3-F1
#
_cell.length_a   1.000
_cell.length_b   1.000
_cell.length_c   1.000
_cell.angle_alpha   90.00
_cell.angle_beta   90.00
_cell.angle_gamma   90.00
#
_symmetry.space_group_name_H-M   'P 1'
#
loop_
_entity.id
_entity.type
_entity.pdbx_description
1 polymer ?
#
loop_
_entity_poly.entity_id
_entity_poly.type
_entity_poly.pdbx_seq_one_letter_code
_entity_poly.pdbx_strand_id
1 'polypeptide(L)'
;MVYQIDPMERPILDRYEGLGDCYGLKAVKLITAENQTLQAFTYYALRTDASQPPYCWYRDHILFGAREHGLPSDYVAELEQIRFIKDIDTERRTSELSIYLSDSP
;
A
#
# COMPACT_ATOMS: atom_id res chain seq x y z
N MET A 1 3.26 -2.74 7.21
CA MET A 1 3.53 -4.20 7.25
C MET A 1 4.92 -4.49 6.72
N VAL A 2 5.55 -5.57 7.18
CA VAL A 2 6.83 -6.04 6.65
C VAL A 2 6.66 -7.49 6.24
N TYR A 3 7.12 -7.81 5.03
CA TYR A 3 7.05 -9.14 4.45
C TYR A 3 8.46 -9.66 4.20
N GLN A 4 8.62 -10.97 4.33
CA GLN A 4 9.82 -11.68 3.90
C GLN A 4 9.51 -12.32 2.53
N ILE A 5 10.41 -12.12 1.57
CA ILE A 5 10.29 -12.68 0.22
C ILE A 5 11.55 -13.47 -0.12
N ASP A 6 11.46 -14.38 -1.09
CA ASP A 6 12.65 -15.02 -1.65
C ASP A 6 13.45 -13.96 -2.43
N PRO A 7 14.78 -13.83 -2.23
CA PRO A 7 15.62 -12.96 -3.04
C PRO A 7 15.48 -13.17 -4.55
N MET A 8 15.09 -14.37 -5.01
CA MET A 8 14.84 -14.68 -6.42
C MET A 8 13.51 -14.11 -6.95
N GLU A 9 12.57 -13.75 -6.09
CA GLU A 9 11.31 -13.07 -6.46
C GLU A 9 11.48 -11.55 -6.59
N ARG A 10 12.56 -11.00 -6.02
CA ARG A 10 12.83 -9.56 -6.04
C ARG A 10 12.83 -8.97 -7.46
N PRO A 11 13.47 -9.57 -8.49
CA PRO A 11 13.42 -9.02 -9.84
C PRO A 11 12.01 -8.92 -10.42
N ILE A 12 11.09 -9.80 -10.00
CA ILE A 12 9.67 -9.74 -10.40
C ILE A 12 9.02 -8.50 -9.78
N LEU A 13 9.27 -8.27 -8.49
CA LEU A 13 8.78 -7.09 -7.78
C LEU A 13 9.37 -5.78 -8.35
N ASP A 14 10.68 -5.74 -8.61
CA ASP A 14 11.37 -4.59 -9.23
C ASP A 14 10.71 -4.21 -10.57
N ARG A 15 10.28 -5.20 -11.35
CA ARG A 15 9.57 -5.00 -12.63
C ARG A 15 8.17 -4.42 -12.44
N TYR A 16 7.39 -4.93 -11.48
CA TYR A 16 6.03 -4.41 -11.23
C TYR A 16 6.05 -2.97 -10.71
N GLU A 17 7.07 -2.62 -9.94
CA GLU A 17 7.26 -1.27 -9.39
C GLU A 17 7.89 -0.30 -10.41
N GLY A 18 8.39 -0.80 -11.55
CA GLY A 18 9.07 0.02 -12.54
C GLY A 18 10.32 0.69 -11.96
N LEU A 19 11.18 -0.10 -11.32
CA LEU A 19 12.37 0.40 -10.64
C LEU A 19 13.27 1.22 -11.58
N GLY A 20 13.55 2.47 -11.19
CA GLY A 20 14.37 3.42 -11.96
C GLY A 20 13.57 4.39 -12.82
N ASP A 21 12.31 4.06 -13.13
CA ASP A 21 11.42 4.89 -13.94
C ASP A 21 10.28 5.50 -13.12
N CYS A 22 9.50 4.65 -12.43
CA CYS A 22 8.35 5.04 -11.63
C CYS A 22 8.75 5.18 -10.15
N TYR A 23 9.43 4.16 -9.62
CA TYR A 23 9.83 4.07 -8.24
C TYR A 23 11.34 3.89 -8.08
N GLY A 24 11.89 4.42 -7.00
CA GLY A 24 13.23 4.16 -6.52
C GLY A 24 13.21 3.17 -5.36
N LEU A 25 14.35 2.54 -5.10
CA LEU A 25 14.52 1.62 -3.97
C LEU A 25 15.19 2.33 -2.80
N LYS A 26 14.69 2.09 -1.58
CA LYS A 26 15.28 2.63 -0.35
C LYS A 26 15.44 1.54 0.70
N ALA A 27 16.65 1.39 1.23
CA ALA A 27 16.87 0.63 2.46
C ALA A 27 16.35 1.43 3.67
N VAL A 28 15.60 0.79 4.55
CA VAL A 28 14.95 1.41 5.70
C VAL A 28 15.28 0.63 6.97
N LYS A 29 15.39 1.37 8.08
CA LYS A 29 15.52 0.83 9.43
C LYS A 29 14.20 1.07 10.15
N LEU A 30 13.53 -0.01 10.55
CA LEU A 30 12.22 0.01 11.20
C LEU A 30 12.39 -0.31 12.69
N ILE A 31 11.47 0.20 13.50
CA ILE A 31 11.31 -0.17 14.91
C ILE A 31 9.98 -0.92 15.02
N THR A 32 10.00 -2.14 15.55
CA THR A 32 8.79 -2.94 15.76
C THR A 32 8.04 -2.51 17.02
N ALA A 33 6.83 -3.03 17.22
CA ALA A 33 6.06 -2.77 18.44
C ALA A 33 6.80 -3.26 19.71
N GLU A 34 7.62 -4.30 19.57
CA GLU A 34 8.48 -4.87 20.62
C GLU A 34 9.81 -4.10 20.76
N ASN A 35 9.92 -2.92 20.16
CA ASN A 35 11.10 -2.06 20.17
C ASN A 35 12.36 -2.71 19.56
N GLN A 36 12.17 -3.65 18.64
CA GLN A 36 13.26 -4.30 17.91
C GLN A 36 13.59 -3.51 16.65
N THR A 37 14.86 -3.52 16.27
CA THR A 37 15.30 -2.93 14.99
C THR A 37 15.22 -3.97 13.89
N LEU A 38 14.60 -3.61 12.76
CA LEU A 38 14.57 -4.42 11.55
C LEU A 38 15.13 -3.65 10.36
N GLN A 39 15.93 -4.32 9.53
CA GLN A 39 16.34 -3.79 8.23
C GLN A 39 15.43 -4.36 7.15
N ALA A 40 14.90 -3.47 6.30
CA ALA A 40 14.07 -3.83 5.17
C ALA A 40 14.38 -2.90 3.99
N PHE A 41 13.72 -3.13 2.86
CA PHE A 41 13.68 -2.17 1.76
C PHE A 41 12.23 -1.84 1.42
N THR A 42 12.05 -0.70 0.75
CA THR A 42 10.75 -0.26 0.24
C THR A 42 10.93 0.52 -1.05
N TYR A 43 9.86 0.66 -1.82
CA TYR A 43 9.83 1.48 -3.02
C TYR A 43 9.23 2.85 -2.69
N TYR A 44 9.79 3.89 -3.30
CA TYR A 44 9.29 5.26 -3.16
C TYR A 44 9.13 5.89 -4.53
N ALA A 45 8.05 6.64 -4.74
CA ALA A 45 7.78 7.26 -6.03
C ALA A 45 8.89 8.28 -6.37
N LEU A 46 9.47 8.18 -7.57
CA LEU A 46 10.48 9.12 -8.05
C LEU A 46 9.86 10.47 -8.45
N ARG A 47 8.56 10.47 -8.76
CA ARG A 47 7.78 11.63 -9.15
C ARG A 47 6.47 11.60 -8.41
N THR A 48 6.19 12.64 -7.63
CA THR A 48 4.94 12.78 -6.89
C THR A 48 4.23 14.06 -7.29
N ASP A 49 2.91 14.00 -7.38
CA ASP A 49 2.05 15.15 -7.61
C ASP A 49 0.96 15.17 -6.55
N ALA A 50 1.09 16.05 -5.57
CA ALA A 50 0.14 16.19 -4.48
C ALA A 50 -1.24 16.70 -4.94
N SER A 51 -1.36 17.20 -6.17
CA SER A 51 -2.64 17.62 -6.74
C SER A 51 -3.48 16.46 -7.28
N GLN A 52 -2.93 15.24 -7.33
CA GLN A 52 -3.60 14.04 -7.84
C GLN A 52 -3.90 13.04 -6.70
N PRO A 53 -5.01 13.22 -5.97
CA PRO A 53 -5.42 12.26 -4.96
C PRO A 53 -5.78 10.90 -5.59
N PRO A 54 -5.62 9.79 -4.84
CA PRO A 54 -5.95 8.46 -5.34
C PRO A 54 -7.44 8.32 -5.62
N TYR A 55 -7.80 7.34 -6.46
CA TYR A 55 -9.21 6.94 -6.60
C TYR A 55 -9.74 6.30 -5.31
N CYS A 56 -11.07 6.37 -5.11
CA CYS A 56 -11.74 5.81 -3.94
C CYS A 56 -11.40 4.33 -3.71
N TRP A 57 -11.40 3.51 -4.76
CA TRP A 57 -11.10 2.08 -4.66
C TRP A 57 -9.67 1.82 -4.15
N TYR A 58 -8.69 2.62 -4.59
CA TYR A 58 -7.31 2.49 -4.14
C TYR A 58 -7.15 2.84 -2.66
N ARG A 59 -7.81 3.92 -2.22
CA ARG A 59 -7.87 4.26 -0.79
C ARG A 59 -8.55 3.16 0.01
N ASP A 60 -9.62 2.57 -0.52
CA ASP A 60 -10.33 1.47 0.14
C ASP A 60 -9.41 0.23 0.31
N HIS A 61 -8.56 -0.12 -0.67
CA HIS A 61 -7.52 -1.16 -0.50
C HIS A 61 -6.57 -0.87 0.67
N ILE A 62 -6.09 0.38 0.77
CA ILE A 62 -5.21 0.80 1.86
C ILE A 62 -5.90 0.61 3.21
N LEU A 63 -7.16 1.01 3.32
CA LEU A 63 -7.94 0.88 4.55
C LEU A 63 -8.22 -0.58 4.91
N PHE A 64 -8.59 -1.42 3.94
CA PHE A 64 -8.79 -2.86 4.17
C PHE A 64 -7.50 -3.52 4.66
N GLY A 65 -6.38 -3.34 3.96
CA GLY A 65 -5.10 -3.92 4.36
C GLY A 65 -4.62 -3.42 5.72
N ALA A 66 -4.81 -2.13 6.02
CA ALA A 66 -4.43 -1.56 7.31
C ALA A 66 -5.22 -2.16 8.48
N ARG A 67 -6.54 -2.36 8.31
CA ARG A 67 -7.41 -2.96 9.33
C ARG A 67 -7.18 -4.45 9.47
N GLU A 68 -7.07 -5.17 8.36
CA GLU A 68 -6.79 -6.61 8.33
C GLU A 68 -5.53 -6.95 9.12
N HIS A 69 -4.48 -6.16 8.95
CA HIS A 69 -3.20 -6.39 9.62
C HIS A 69 -3.09 -5.68 10.98
N GLY A 70 -4.18 -5.11 11.51
CA GLY A 70 -4.22 -4.53 12.85
C GLY A 70 -3.29 -3.34 13.06
N LEU A 71 -3.12 -2.48 12.05
CA LEU A 71 -2.36 -1.23 12.24
C LEU A 71 -3.03 -0.33 13.30
N PRO A 72 -2.27 0.54 13.99
CA PRO A 72 -2.80 1.40 15.05
C PRO A 72 -4.03 2.20 14.62
N SER A 73 -5.04 2.26 15.49
CA SER A 73 -6.31 2.95 15.21
C SER A 73 -6.12 4.39 14.76
N ASP A 74 -5.18 5.10 15.38
CA ASP A 74 -4.92 6.51 15.11
C ASP A 74 -4.33 6.69 13.70
N TYR A 75 -3.48 5.75 13.27
CA TYR A 75 -2.95 5.73 11.91
C TYR A 75 -4.04 5.39 10.87
N VAL A 76 -4.94 4.44 11.18
CA VAL A 76 -6.09 4.14 10.32
C VAL A 76 -7.00 5.37 10.20
N ALA A 77 -7.24 6.07 11.30
CA ALA A 77 -8.05 7.29 11.31
C ALA A 77 -7.43 8.39 10.43
N GLU A 78 -6.09 8.55 10.43
CA GLU A 78 -5.41 9.45 9.50
C GLU A 78 -5.63 9.06 8.03
N LEU A 79 -5.54 7.76 7.70
CA LEU A 79 -5.76 7.25 6.35
C LEU A 79 -7.21 7.50 5.87
N GLU A 80 -8.19 7.43 6.76
CA GLU A 80 -9.60 7.70 6.44
C GLU A 80 -9.83 9.15 6.00
N GLN A 81 -9.02 10.09 6.49
CA GLN A 81 -9.10 11.52 6.14
C GLN A 81 -8.43 11.85 4.81
N ILE A 82 -7.70 10.92 4.19
CA ILE A 82 -7.05 11.16 2.91
C ILE A 82 -8.11 11.45 1.84
N ARG A 83 -7.94 12.59 1.16
CA ARG A 83 -8.78 12.99 0.03
C ARG A 83 -8.64 11.97 -1.10
N PHE A 84 -9.75 11.68 -1.76
CA PHE A 84 -9.80 10.74 -2.87
C PHE A 84 -10.70 11.29 -3.98
N ILE A 85 -10.51 10.75 -5.18
CA ILE A 85 -11.38 11.00 -6.33
C ILE A 85 -12.41 9.87 -6.38
N LYS A 86 -13.70 10.21 -6.42
CA LYS A 86 -14.73 9.22 -6.73
C LYS A 86 -14.53 8.73 -8.16
N ASP A 87 -14.30 7.44 -8.32
CA ASP A 87 -14.22 6.83 -9.63
C ASP A 87 -15.59 6.81 -10.31
N ILE A 88 -15.67 7.29 -11.54
CA ILE A 88 -16.89 7.24 -12.35
C ILE A 88 -17.10 5.85 -12.94
N ASP A 89 -16.03 5.07 -13.06
CA ASP A 89 -16.08 3.67 -13.49
C ASP A 89 -16.43 2.79 -12.29
N THR A 90 -17.72 2.52 -12.13
CA THR A 90 -18.23 1.69 -11.04
C THR A 90 -17.91 0.21 -11.24
N GLU A 91 -17.70 -0.24 -12.47
CA GLU A 91 -17.34 -1.64 -12.77
C GLU A 91 -15.91 -1.91 -12.31
N ARG A 92 -14.97 -1.01 -12.63
CA ARG A 92 -13.60 -1.07 -12.11
C ARG A 92 -13.59 -1.13 -10.60
N ARG A 93 -14.29 -0.20 -9.92
CA ARG A 93 -14.37 -0.22 -8.44
C ARG A 93 -14.89 -1.56 -7.91
N THR A 94 -15.89 -2.16 -8.56
CA THR A 94 -16.45 -3.45 -8.12
C THR A 94 -15.45 -4.58 -8.29
N SER A 95 -14.74 -4.60 -9.42
CA SER A 95 -13.70 -5.59 -9.70
C SER A 95 -12.52 -5.49 -8.73
N GLU A 96 -12.05 -4.27 -8.45
CA GLU A 96 -10.94 -4.04 -7.52
C GLU A 96 -11.29 -4.52 -6.11
N LEU A 97 -12.51 -4.21 -5.63
CA LEU A 97 -12.93 -4.55 -4.26
C LEU A 97 -13.47 -5.98 -4.11
N SER A 98 -13.63 -6.75 -5.19
CA SER A 98 -14.21 -8.09 -5.09
C SER A 98 -13.36 -9.06 -4.29
N ILE A 99 -12.05 -8.80 -4.20
CA ILE A 99 -11.11 -9.62 -3.41
C ILE A 99 -11.44 -9.63 -1.91
N TYR A 100 -12.16 -8.62 -1.41
CA TYR A 100 -12.59 -8.52 -0.01
C TYR A 100 -14.02 -9.00 0.24
N LEU A 101 -14.82 -9.19 -0.81
CA LEU A 101 -16.22 -9.62 -0.69
C LEU A 101 -16.35 -11.10 -0.32
N SER A 102 -15.30 -11.89 -0.54
CA SER A 102 -15.22 -13.31 -0.20
C SER A 102 -14.94 -13.59 1.28
N ASP A 103 -14.56 -12.58 2.07
CA ASP A 103 -14.24 -12.71 3.49
C ASP A 103 -15.19 -11.88 4.39
N SER A 104 -16.47 -11.86 4.04
CA SER A 104 -17.51 -11.48 4.99
C SER A 104 -17.86 -12.72 5.84
N PRO A 105 -17.79 -12.67 7.18
CA PRO A 105 -18.16 -13.79 8.04
C PRO A 105 -19.62 -14.21 7.89
#